data_AF-A0A8K0P9W0-F1
#
_entry.id   AF-A0A8K0P9W0-F1
#
_cell.length_a   1.000
_cell.length_b   1.000
_cell.length_c   1.000
_cell.angle_alpha   90.00
_cell.angle_beta   90.00
_cell.angle_gamma   90.00
#
_symmetry.space_group_name_H-M   'P 1'
#
loop_
_entity.id
_entity.type
_entity.pdbx_description
1 polymer ?
#
loop_
_entity_poly.entity_id
_entity_poly.type
_entity_poly.pdbx_seq_one_letter_code
_entity_poly.pdbx_strand_id
1 'polypeptide(L)'
;MKQRDIYVLEISPNNRILGKEDKKGAPSGHCPSVAFVGGLRGGSEGAVGKEILLRLAEHLLDPEYPEMKAKVLILPDVNPDAVYETRSKVENNCDGESDPKEGSNHNGVDLDSDFSDNSDCQPETKVLMKWMENIQPSVTVILRSGSPHVTLPPYKKQPYEDTKKKPRKYHDLALKHVADLYVKEHKTMRQEYSSCGNLSDKAVFENGIVMGKNWKPHDGSFLDFCYFKTSTLPIEVFMDCCSYPEQSRLSEIWEENKSSMMAMISDSWKGLHGFIVDELSHPITGAIIAMNGSSQITKAIWKDGEFWRPMPPGTYVLTASAPNFMPTTKIVQVADTSVPQSEKVQVVITLVRDQRVFGLPRMIFIMLTGFVFMFIIAVLLAAYTTCKKRRRLGKYNFYPLPEKHTLFEEDDGESEIFRRPLKEDMETARRPFHDDDEDESSTDDDEDVDILMHASREWSKVQQ
;
A
#
# COMPACT_ATOMS: atom_id res chain seq x y z
N MET A 1 20.54 14.48 -19.06
CA MET A 1 20.56 13.72 -17.80
C MET A 1 21.97 13.63 -17.26
N LYS A 2 22.28 14.40 -16.23
CA LYS A 2 23.41 14.07 -15.36
C LYS A 2 22.87 12.97 -14.44
N GLN A 3 23.36 11.73 -14.55
CA GLN A 3 22.99 10.68 -13.61
C GLN A 3 23.61 11.04 -12.26
N ARG A 4 22.78 11.52 -11.33
CA ARG A 4 23.16 11.81 -9.96
C ARG A 4 22.37 10.92 -9.03
N ASP A 5 23.05 10.44 -8.00
CA ASP A 5 22.42 9.59 -7.00
C ASP A 5 21.69 10.45 -5.97
N ILE A 6 20.50 10.00 -5.58
CA ILE A 6 19.79 10.50 -4.40
C ILE A 6 20.28 9.68 -3.22
N TYR A 7 21.04 10.32 -2.32
CA TYR A 7 21.62 9.66 -1.16
C TYR A 7 20.65 9.65 0.03
N VAL A 8 20.59 8.52 0.73
CA VAL A 8 19.88 8.34 2.00
C VAL A 8 20.91 7.93 3.04
N LEU A 9 21.01 8.67 4.14
CA LEU A 9 21.78 8.25 5.30
C LEU A 9 20.84 7.58 6.31
N GLU A 10 21.11 6.31 6.61
CA GLU A 10 20.41 5.57 7.64
C GLU A 10 21.26 5.49 8.91
N ILE A 11 20.71 5.96 10.02
CA ILE A 11 21.32 5.89 11.35
C ILE A 11 20.41 5.05 12.25
N SER A 12 20.89 3.87 12.65
CA SER A 12 20.14 2.96 13.52
C SER A 12 20.46 3.15 15.00
N PRO A 13 19.55 2.77 15.92
CA PRO A 13 19.85 2.61 17.34
C PRO A 13 21.16 1.83 17.53
N ASN A 14 22.09 2.36 18.33
CA ASN A 14 23.50 1.93 18.51
C ASN A 14 24.54 2.50 17.52
N ASN A 15 24.28 3.64 16.87
CA ASN A 15 25.22 4.32 15.97
C ASN A 15 25.84 3.41 14.89
N ARG A 16 25.10 2.38 14.47
CA ARG A 16 25.53 1.48 13.40
C ARG A 16 25.10 2.09 12.08
N ILE A 17 26.07 2.65 11.36
CA ILE A 17 25.95 2.86 9.92
C ILE A 17 25.87 1.47 9.29
N LEU A 18 24.74 1.15 8.65
CA LEU A 18 24.56 -0.13 7.96
C LEU A 18 25.45 -0.17 6.71
N GLY A 19 26.63 -0.74 6.90
CA GLY A 19 27.67 -1.03 5.91
C GLY A 19 28.81 -1.89 6.48
N LYS A 20 28.73 -2.23 7.77
CA LYS A 20 29.61 -3.18 8.47
C LYS A 20 28.74 -4.34 8.96
N GLU A 21 29.13 -5.55 8.57
CA GLU A 21 28.45 -6.83 8.77
C GLU A 21 27.58 -6.94 10.04
N ASP A 22 26.37 -7.47 9.85
CA ASP A 22 25.45 -7.87 10.91
C ASP A 22 26.09 -8.88 11.87
N LYS A 23 26.60 -8.39 13.01
CA LYS A 23 26.92 -9.29 14.13
C LYS A 23 25.63 -9.72 14.80
N LYS A 24 25.35 -11.02 14.68
CA LYS A 24 24.31 -11.78 15.41
C LYS A 24 24.26 -11.37 16.89
N GLY A 25 23.09 -10.92 17.36
CA GLY A 25 22.85 -10.65 18.77
C GLY A 25 22.02 -9.40 19.12
N ALA A 26 21.52 -8.63 18.15
CA ALA A 26 20.61 -7.51 18.44
C ALA A 26 19.21 -8.02 18.84
N PRO A 27 18.52 -7.36 19.79
CA PRO A 27 17.16 -7.73 20.17
C PRO A 27 16.24 -7.68 18.95
N SER A 28 15.51 -8.77 18.76
CA SER A 28 14.70 -9.13 17.59
C SER A 28 13.37 -8.36 17.51
N GLY A 29 13.40 -7.03 17.66
CA GLY A 29 12.22 -6.17 17.51
C GLY A 29 12.51 -5.03 16.54
N HIS A 30 11.57 -4.73 15.63
CA HIS A 30 11.73 -3.60 14.73
C HIS A 30 11.52 -2.30 15.51
N CYS A 31 12.36 -1.29 15.27
CA CYS A 31 12.20 0.04 15.86
C CYS A 31 11.42 0.95 14.88
N PRO A 32 10.67 1.95 15.40
CA PRO A 32 10.08 2.97 14.55
C PRO A 32 11.18 3.75 13.83
N SER A 33 10.82 4.33 12.70
CA SER A 33 11.74 5.18 11.94
C SER A 33 11.17 6.56 11.69
N VAL A 34 12.05 7.57 11.67
CA VAL A 34 11.74 8.96 11.35
C VAL A 34 12.54 9.33 10.12
N ALA A 35 11.86 9.82 9.08
CA ALA A 35 12.50 10.34 7.88
C ALA A 35 12.53 11.86 7.89
N PHE A 36 13.69 12.43 7.58
CA PHE A 36 13.86 13.85 7.32
C PHE A 36 14.24 14.04 5.86
N VAL A 37 13.47 14.84 5.14
CA VAL A 37 13.61 15.02 3.69
C VAL A 37 13.79 16.50 3.38
N GLY A 38 14.84 16.83 2.63
CA GLY A 38 15.16 18.17 2.16
C GLY A 38 15.42 18.21 0.67
N GLY A 39 15.48 19.42 0.11
CA GLY A 39 15.80 19.62 -1.31
C GLY A 39 14.77 19.03 -2.28
N LEU A 40 13.50 18.96 -1.89
CA LEU A 40 12.42 18.55 -2.80
C LEU A 40 12.26 19.57 -3.94
N ARG A 41 12.17 20.84 -3.57
CA ARG A 41 12.45 21.95 -4.46
C ARG A 41 13.92 22.30 -4.36
N GLY A 42 14.51 22.56 -5.51
CA GLY A 42 15.89 22.96 -5.62
C GLY A 42 16.15 24.40 -5.18
N GLY A 43 17.21 24.97 -5.74
CA GLY A 43 17.44 26.40 -5.68
C GLY A 43 17.60 26.95 -4.27
N SER A 44 17.01 28.13 -4.06
CA SER A 44 17.05 28.81 -2.76
C SER A 44 16.18 28.10 -1.73
N GLU A 45 14.98 27.64 -2.09
CA GLU A 45 14.03 27.03 -1.14
C GLU A 45 14.55 25.71 -0.52
N GLY A 46 15.37 24.94 -1.25
CA GLY A 46 15.92 23.66 -0.80
C GLY A 46 17.27 23.71 -0.07
N ALA A 47 18.03 24.80 -0.21
CA ALA A 47 19.42 24.87 0.24
C ALA A 47 19.56 24.78 1.77
N VAL A 48 18.72 25.50 2.50
CA VAL A 48 18.76 25.49 3.98
C VAL A 48 18.41 24.11 4.51
N GLY A 49 17.35 23.47 3.96
CA GLY A 49 16.95 22.11 4.33
C GLY A 49 18.12 21.14 4.24
N LYS A 50 18.85 21.17 3.12
CA LYS A 50 20.04 20.34 2.91
C LYS A 50 21.11 20.53 3.99
N GLU A 51 21.53 21.77 4.24
CA GLU A 51 22.60 22.07 5.22
C GLU A 51 22.18 21.70 6.66
N ILE A 52 20.92 21.96 7.03
CA ILE A 52 20.38 21.60 8.34
C ILE A 52 20.34 20.08 8.53
N LEU A 53 20.00 19.31 7.48
CA LEU A 53 20.01 17.85 7.54
C LEU A 53 21.41 17.25 7.62
N LEU A 54 22.40 17.87 6.98
CA LEU A 54 23.79 17.47 7.13
C LEU A 54 24.29 17.73 8.56
N ARG A 55 23.92 18.86 9.16
CA ARG A 55 24.21 19.14 10.59
C ARG A 55 23.47 18.20 11.54
N LEU A 56 22.24 17.80 11.20
CA LEU A 56 21.52 16.77 11.94
C LEU A 56 22.29 15.45 11.92
N ALA A 57 22.77 15.03 10.76
CA ALA A 57 23.58 13.83 10.64
C ALA A 57 24.85 13.90 11.49
N GLU A 58 25.59 15.02 11.42
CA GLU A 58 26.79 15.25 12.24
C GLU A 58 26.48 15.15 13.74
N HIS A 59 25.40 15.80 14.19
CA HIS A 59 25.01 15.80 15.60
C HIS A 59 24.59 14.42 16.12
N LEU A 60 23.90 13.62 15.31
CA LEU A 60 23.47 12.26 15.69
C LEU A 60 24.62 11.24 15.67
N LEU A 61 25.68 11.51 14.89
CA LEU A 61 26.87 10.68 14.82
C LEU A 61 27.92 11.04 15.88
N ASP A 62 27.72 12.14 16.62
CA ASP A 62 28.58 12.53 17.73
C ASP A 62 28.59 11.43 18.81
N PRO A 63 29.78 10.93 19.22
CA PRO A 63 29.89 9.97 20.32
C PRO A 63 29.29 10.43 21.64
N GLU A 64 29.15 11.73 21.87
CA GLU A 64 28.51 12.29 23.07
C GLU A 64 26.98 12.26 23.00
N TYR A 65 26.40 12.02 21.82
CA TYR A 65 24.96 11.96 21.64
C TYR A 65 24.39 10.69 22.32
N PRO A 66 23.31 10.81 23.12
CA PRO A 66 22.73 9.67 23.83
C PRO A 66 22.17 8.62 22.86
N GLU A 67 22.09 7.37 23.32
CA GLU A 67 21.56 6.28 22.49
C GLU A 67 20.15 6.58 21.95
N MET A 68 20.03 6.57 20.62
CA MET A 68 18.75 6.72 19.94
C MET A 68 17.88 5.48 20.10
N LYS A 69 16.59 5.69 20.37
CA LYS A 69 15.58 4.62 20.45
C LYS A 69 14.92 4.31 19.10
N ALA A 70 15.01 5.22 18.14
CA ALA A 70 14.40 5.11 16.82
C ALA A 70 15.45 5.18 15.72
N LYS A 71 15.12 4.61 14.55
CA LYS A 71 15.93 4.72 13.34
C LYS A 71 15.71 6.08 12.67
N VAL A 72 16.77 6.73 12.23
CA VAL A 72 16.69 8.03 11.53
C VAL A 72 17.13 7.84 10.09
N LEU A 73 16.33 8.36 9.16
CA LEU A 73 16.58 8.34 7.73
C LEU A 73 16.71 9.79 7.26
N ILE A 74 17.85 10.15 6.68
CA ILE A 74 18.14 11.53 6.27
C ILE A 74 18.32 11.56 4.75
N LEU A 75 17.44 12.28 4.07
CA LEU A 75 17.51 12.60 2.65
C LEU A 75 17.81 14.09 2.51
N PRO A 76 19.09 14.50 2.41
CA PRO A 76 19.45 15.90 2.42
C PRO A 76 19.01 16.64 1.15
N ASP A 77 18.98 15.96 0.00
CA ASP A 77 18.74 16.58 -1.30
C ASP A 77 18.08 15.59 -2.28
N VAL A 78 16.78 15.78 -2.52
CA VAL A 78 16.00 14.98 -3.49
C VAL A 78 16.21 15.48 -4.93
N ASN A 79 16.51 16.76 -5.11
CA ASN A 79 16.73 17.40 -6.40
C ASN A 79 18.19 17.89 -6.53
N PRO A 80 19.17 16.97 -6.61
CA PRO A 80 20.57 17.36 -6.71
C PRO A 80 20.90 18.10 -8.01
N ASP A 81 20.00 18.10 -9.00
CA ASP A 81 20.18 18.78 -10.28
C ASP A 81 20.03 20.30 -10.19
N ALA A 82 19.01 20.76 -9.47
CA ALA A 82 18.68 22.18 -9.38
C ALA A 82 19.75 23.04 -8.69
N VAL A 83 20.44 22.49 -7.68
CA VAL A 83 21.48 23.22 -6.90
C VAL A 83 22.64 23.71 -7.78
N TYR A 84 22.91 23.03 -8.89
CA TYR A 84 24.04 23.38 -9.76
C TYR A 84 23.70 24.45 -10.79
N GLU A 85 22.42 24.63 -11.10
CA GLU A 85 21.94 25.68 -12.01
C GLU A 85 21.77 27.01 -11.25
N THR A 86 21.53 26.95 -9.93
CA THR A 86 21.36 28.12 -9.04
C THR A 86 22.63 28.61 -8.34
N ARG A 87 23.75 27.90 -8.45
CA ARG A 87 25.08 28.32 -7.90
C ARG A 87 25.58 29.68 -8.44
N SER A 88 24.89 30.26 -9.42
CA SER A 88 25.12 31.63 -9.92
C SER A 88 24.31 32.71 -9.19
N LYS A 89 23.62 32.42 -8.08
CA LYS A 89 22.83 33.41 -7.35
C LYS A 89 23.49 33.93 -6.08
N VAL A 90 23.19 35.21 -5.83
CA VAL A 90 23.75 36.06 -4.78
C VAL A 90 23.24 35.57 -3.42
N GLU A 91 24.15 35.36 -2.47
CA GLU A 91 23.81 35.17 -1.04
C GLU A 91 22.87 36.28 -0.58
N ASN A 92 21.99 36.00 0.40
CA ASN A 92 20.91 36.91 0.85
C ASN A 92 19.73 37.11 -0.10
N ASN A 93 19.50 36.20 -1.05
CA ASN A 93 18.22 36.20 -1.76
C ASN A 93 17.11 35.62 -0.88
N CYS A 94 16.47 36.47 -0.09
CA CYS A 94 15.42 36.08 0.85
C CYS A 94 14.01 36.05 0.26
N ASP A 95 13.75 36.78 -0.82
CA ASP A 95 12.41 36.95 -1.41
C ASP A 95 11.88 35.71 -2.17
N GLY A 96 12.57 34.57 -2.04
CA GLY A 96 12.21 33.32 -2.74
C GLY A 96 12.64 33.32 -4.20
N GLU A 97 12.18 32.33 -4.96
CA GLU A 97 12.49 32.19 -6.37
C GLU A 97 11.68 33.20 -7.20
N SER A 98 12.37 34.00 -8.01
CA SER A 98 11.74 34.92 -8.98
C SER A 98 11.43 34.23 -10.30
N ASP A 99 12.10 33.11 -10.60
CA ASP A 99 11.85 32.25 -11.76
C ASP A 99 11.45 30.83 -11.27
N PRO A 100 10.25 30.33 -11.62
CA PRO A 100 9.79 28.99 -11.28
C PRO A 100 10.72 27.83 -11.71
N LYS A 101 11.65 28.09 -12.64
CA LYS A 101 12.63 27.10 -13.10
C LYS A 101 13.75 26.84 -12.10
N GLU A 102 13.95 27.69 -11.10
CA GLU A 102 15.10 27.63 -10.20
C GLU A 102 15.00 26.51 -9.16
N GLY A 103 13.79 26.16 -8.75
CA GLY A 103 13.49 25.05 -7.85
C GLY A 103 13.08 23.78 -8.57
N SER A 104 12.93 23.85 -9.90
CA SER A 104 12.56 22.72 -10.75
C SER A 104 13.71 21.75 -10.96
N ASN A 105 13.42 20.51 -11.34
CA ASN A 105 14.45 19.55 -11.76
C ASN A 105 15.06 19.93 -13.13
N HIS A 106 15.98 19.11 -13.65
CA HIS A 106 16.64 19.34 -14.95
C HIS A 106 15.68 19.52 -16.14
N ASN A 107 14.45 18.99 -16.05
CA ASN A 107 13.43 19.11 -17.09
C ASN A 107 12.51 20.34 -16.90
N GLY A 108 12.76 21.17 -15.89
CA GLY A 108 11.92 22.32 -15.56
C GLY A 108 10.60 21.95 -14.88
N VAL A 109 10.54 20.81 -14.19
CA VAL A 109 9.37 20.35 -13.43
C VAL A 109 9.58 20.60 -11.93
N ASP A 110 8.60 21.21 -11.28
CA ASP A 110 8.53 21.28 -9.82
C ASP A 110 8.20 19.90 -9.25
N LEU A 111 9.14 19.27 -8.56
CA LEU A 111 8.97 17.93 -8.01
C LEU A 111 7.84 17.87 -6.98
N ASP A 112 7.58 18.95 -6.22
CA ASP A 112 6.46 18.99 -5.26
C ASP A 112 5.10 19.15 -5.95
N SER A 113 5.02 19.14 -7.29
CA SER A 113 3.75 19.05 -8.02
C SER A 113 3.66 17.79 -8.89
N ASP A 114 4.63 16.89 -8.79
CA ASP A 114 4.80 15.74 -9.70
C ASP A 114 4.31 14.41 -9.10
N PHE A 115 3.86 14.38 -7.83
CA PHE A 115 3.34 13.18 -7.16
C PHE A 115 1.87 12.89 -7.52
N SER A 116 1.61 12.70 -8.81
CA SER A 116 0.32 12.25 -9.32
C SER A 116 0.34 10.76 -9.68
N ASP A 117 -0.82 10.10 -9.75
CA ASP A 117 -0.92 8.68 -10.15
C ASP A 117 -0.65 8.46 -11.67
N ASN A 118 -0.16 9.47 -12.39
CA ASN A 118 0.09 9.39 -13.84
C ASN A 118 1.46 8.75 -14.14
N SER A 119 1.60 8.11 -15.31
CA SER A 119 2.85 7.43 -15.74
C SER A 119 4.05 8.35 -15.99
N ASP A 120 3.79 9.65 -16.10
CA ASP A 120 4.73 10.64 -16.65
C ASP A 120 5.58 11.33 -15.58
N CYS A 121 5.58 10.84 -14.33
CA CYS A 121 6.40 11.37 -13.25
C CYS A 121 7.90 11.34 -13.58
N GLN A 122 8.60 12.33 -13.05
CA GLN A 122 10.06 12.48 -13.10
C GLN A 122 10.76 11.31 -12.40
N PRO A 123 12.00 10.98 -12.81
CA PRO A 123 12.74 9.88 -12.22
C PRO A 123 12.96 10.05 -10.71
N GLU A 124 13.22 11.27 -10.23
CA GLU A 124 13.39 11.60 -8.82
C GLU A 124 12.11 11.25 -8.02
N THR A 125 10.95 11.68 -8.54
CA THR A 125 9.63 11.38 -7.98
C THR A 125 9.37 9.88 -7.90
N LYS A 126 9.64 9.14 -8.99
CA LYS A 126 9.45 7.68 -9.04
C LYS A 126 10.30 6.94 -8.01
N VAL A 127 11.56 7.35 -7.85
CA VAL A 127 12.47 6.77 -6.84
C VAL A 127 11.96 7.07 -5.44
N LEU A 128 11.55 8.31 -5.17
CA LEU A 128 11.08 8.72 -3.85
C LEU A 128 9.74 8.06 -3.48
N MET A 129 8.80 7.92 -4.42
CA MET A 129 7.55 7.18 -4.23
C MET A 129 7.83 5.73 -3.84
N LYS A 130 8.67 5.04 -4.63
CA LYS A 130 9.04 3.64 -4.35
C LYS A 130 9.76 3.50 -3.02
N TRP A 131 10.64 4.44 -2.67
CA TRP A 131 11.36 4.42 -1.38
C TRP A 131 10.38 4.58 -0.21
N MET A 132 9.47 5.56 -0.28
CA MET A 132 8.46 5.80 0.75
C MET A 132 7.47 4.63 0.91
N GLU A 133 7.06 3.99 -0.19
CA GLU A 133 6.19 2.81 -0.15
C GLU A 133 6.85 1.57 0.45
N ASN A 134 8.17 1.43 0.30
CA ASN A 134 8.92 0.31 0.85
C ASN A 134 9.29 0.51 2.32
N ILE A 135 9.75 1.70 2.69
CA ILE A 135 10.25 1.98 4.05
C ILE A 135 9.12 2.36 5.00
N GLN A 136 8.17 3.19 4.55
CA GLN A 136 7.02 3.68 5.32
C GLN A 136 7.37 4.09 6.77
N PRO A 137 8.20 5.13 6.94
CA PRO A 137 8.62 5.59 8.27
C PRO A 137 7.42 6.03 9.11
N SER A 138 7.52 5.95 10.43
CA SER A 138 6.44 6.36 11.34
C SER A 138 6.11 7.85 11.24
N VAL A 139 7.13 8.69 11.08
CA VAL A 139 7.02 10.14 10.92
C VAL A 139 7.91 10.58 9.75
N THR A 140 7.42 11.50 8.93
CA THR A 140 8.21 12.15 7.87
C THR A 140 8.18 13.66 8.09
N VAL A 141 9.35 14.29 8.12
CA VAL A 141 9.50 15.73 8.26
C VAL A 141 10.15 16.26 6.99
N ILE A 142 9.41 17.07 6.23
CA ILE A 142 9.88 17.69 5.00
C ILE A 142 10.37 19.10 5.35
N LEU A 143 11.64 19.42 5.08
CA LEU A 143 12.24 20.71 5.44
C LEU A 143 12.30 21.66 4.24
N ARG A 144 11.80 22.88 4.44
CA ARG A 144 11.79 23.99 3.48
C ARG A 144 12.13 25.33 4.15
N SER A 145 12.23 26.37 3.34
CA SER A 145 12.41 27.75 3.77
C SER A 145 11.42 28.70 3.08
N GLY A 146 11.33 29.93 3.58
CA GLY A 146 10.52 31.01 3.02
C GLY A 146 9.42 31.54 3.94
N SER A 147 9.18 30.93 5.11
CA SER A 147 8.25 31.42 6.15
C SER A 147 8.26 30.50 7.37
N PRO A 148 8.56 30.91 8.61
CA PRO A 148 8.63 29.98 9.75
C PRO A 148 7.24 29.46 10.16
N HIS A 149 6.90 28.21 9.80
CA HIS A 149 5.64 27.53 10.18
C HIS A 149 5.66 26.04 9.85
N VAL A 150 4.67 25.29 10.34
CA VAL A 150 4.40 23.89 9.97
C VAL A 150 3.15 23.82 9.08
N THR A 151 3.23 23.06 8.00
CA THR A 151 2.12 22.78 7.09
C THR A 151 1.66 21.33 7.22
N LEU A 152 0.33 21.15 7.26
CA LEU A 152 -0.35 19.86 7.27
C LEU A 152 -1.10 19.60 5.94
N PRO A 153 -1.21 18.34 5.50
CA PRO A 153 -2.03 17.97 4.34
C PRO A 153 -3.53 18.24 4.57
N PRO A 154 -4.35 18.39 3.51
CA PRO A 154 -3.94 18.34 2.11
C PRO A 154 -3.55 19.71 1.56
N TYR A 155 -2.66 19.73 0.56
CA TYR A 155 -2.43 20.84 -0.35
C TYR A 155 -3.53 20.94 -1.41
N LYS A 156 -3.96 19.79 -1.92
CA LYS A 156 -5.07 19.72 -2.86
C LYS A 156 -6.34 20.29 -2.25
N LYS A 157 -6.91 21.29 -2.89
CA LYS A 157 -8.28 21.73 -2.59
C LYS A 157 -9.22 20.59 -2.97
N GLN A 158 -9.86 19.98 -1.98
CA GLN A 158 -10.97 19.07 -2.27
C GLN A 158 -12.01 19.86 -3.06
N PRO A 159 -12.53 19.31 -4.18
CA PRO A 159 -13.63 19.95 -4.88
C PRO A 159 -14.74 20.16 -3.86
N TYR A 160 -15.37 21.34 -3.88
CA TYR A 160 -16.43 21.74 -2.96
C TYR A 160 -17.42 20.58 -2.80
N GLU A 161 -17.26 19.80 -1.71
CA GLU A 161 -18.17 18.71 -1.40
C GLU A 161 -19.54 19.37 -1.28
N ASP A 162 -20.46 18.92 -2.13
CA ASP A 162 -21.88 19.24 -2.12
C ASP A 162 -22.35 19.56 -0.69
N THR A 163 -22.86 20.78 -0.48
CA THR A 163 -23.16 21.46 0.81
C THR A 163 -24.05 20.69 1.79
N LYS A 164 -24.45 19.47 1.43
CA LYS A 164 -25.27 18.54 2.19
C LYS A 164 -24.45 17.51 2.97
N LYS A 165 -23.17 17.29 2.67
CA LYS A 165 -22.26 16.50 3.51
C LYS A 165 -21.44 17.45 4.35
N LYS A 166 -21.54 17.32 5.68
CA LYS A 166 -20.64 18.05 6.60
C LYS A 166 -19.20 17.82 6.12
N PRO A 167 -18.37 18.87 5.96
CA PRO A 167 -16.98 18.67 5.58
C PRO A 167 -16.39 17.65 6.55
N ARG A 168 -15.78 16.58 6.02
CA ARG A 168 -15.07 15.59 6.85
C ARG A 168 -14.07 16.37 7.70
N LYS A 169 -14.39 16.55 8.98
CA LYS A 169 -13.55 17.33 9.88
C LYS A 169 -12.26 16.53 10.02
N TYR A 170 -11.18 17.08 9.46
CA TYR A 170 -9.85 16.46 9.46
C TYR A 170 -9.40 16.37 10.92
N HIS A 171 -9.65 15.22 11.53
CA HIS A 171 -9.39 14.93 12.93
C HIS A 171 -8.33 13.85 13.05
N ASP A 172 -7.21 14.04 12.36
CA ASP A 172 -6.06 13.20 12.62
C ASP A 172 -5.31 13.76 13.83
N LEU A 173 -5.66 13.23 15.01
CA LEU A 173 -5.05 13.61 16.27
C LEU A 173 -3.56 13.28 16.31
N ALA A 174 -3.13 12.22 15.62
CA ALA A 174 -1.73 11.81 15.56
C ALA A 174 -0.92 12.83 14.75
N LEU A 175 -1.44 13.21 13.59
CA LEU A 175 -0.81 14.20 12.72
C LEU A 175 -0.74 15.57 13.39
N LYS A 176 -1.83 16.00 14.03
CA LYS A 176 -1.85 17.25 14.79
C LYS A 176 -0.84 17.22 15.94
N HIS A 177 -0.73 16.10 16.66
CA HIS A 177 0.27 15.93 17.72
C HIS A 177 1.70 16.11 17.23
N VAL A 178 2.07 15.49 16.11
CA VAL A 178 3.42 15.62 15.54
C VAL A 178 3.72 17.08 15.15
N ALA A 179 2.76 17.80 14.54
CA ALA A 179 2.92 19.21 14.22
C ALA A 179 2.99 20.10 15.47
N ASP A 180 2.09 19.90 16.42
CA ASP A 180 2.06 20.62 17.70
C ASP A 180 3.38 20.42 18.45
N LEU A 181 3.93 19.21 18.46
CA LEU A 181 5.21 18.89 19.08
C LEU A 181 6.37 19.64 18.41
N TYR A 182 6.41 19.70 17.07
CA TYR A 182 7.48 20.42 16.37
C TYR A 182 7.47 21.91 16.71
N VAL A 183 6.30 22.55 16.60
CA VAL A 183 6.13 23.97 16.94
C VAL A 183 6.39 24.23 18.42
N LYS A 184 5.94 23.33 19.30
CA LYS A 184 6.08 23.51 20.74
C LYS A 184 7.55 23.61 21.15
N GLU A 185 8.41 22.78 20.57
CA GLU A 185 9.83 22.72 20.90
C GLU A 185 10.68 23.73 20.09
N HIS A 186 10.07 24.41 19.11
CA HIS A 186 10.72 25.46 18.33
C HIS A 186 10.70 26.79 19.10
N LYS A 187 11.80 27.53 19.08
CA LYS A 187 11.95 28.78 19.85
C LYS A 187 10.97 29.88 19.42
N THR A 188 10.80 30.05 18.12
CA THR A 188 10.13 31.22 17.53
C THR A 188 8.87 30.92 16.69
N MET A 189 8.60 29.65 16.34
CA MET A 189 7.58 29.27 15.34
C MET A 189 6.15 29.33 15.88
N ARG A 190 5.96 29.41 17.20
CA ARG A 190 4.65 29.50 17.84
C ARG A 190 4.08 30.91 17.75
N GLN A 191 3.69 31.32 16.54
CA GLN A 191 3.13 32.65 16.24
C GLN A 191 1.84 32.49 15.42
N GLU A 192 0.89 33.42 15.57
CA GLU A 192 -0.37 33.42 14.80
C GLU A 192 -0.18 33.92 13.35
N TYR A 193 0.90 34.67 13.11
CA TYR A 193 1.26 35.24 11.83
C TYR A 193 2.72 34.92 11.52
N SER A 194 3.06 34.84 10.24
CA SER A 194 4.45 34.76 9.83
C SER A 194 5.17 36.06 10.22
N SER A 195 6.33 35.93 10.85
CA SER A 195 7.17 37.07 11.24
C SER A 195 7.91 37.70 10.06
N CYS A 196 7.78 37.16 8.85
CA CYS A 196 8.48 37.67 7.68
C CYS A 196 7.75 38.91 7.11
N GLY A 197 8.45 40.05 7.11
CA GLY A 197 7.88 41.38 6.85
C GLY A 197 7.31 41.66 5.46
N ASN A 198 7.33 40.69 4.52
CA ASN A 198 6.91 40.88 3.13
C ASN A 198 5.93 39.83 2.60
N LEU A 199 5.51 38.83 3.41
CA LEU A 199 4.52 37.87 2.94
C LEU A 199 3.16 38.57 2.92
N SER A 200 2.73 39.00 1.72
CA SER A 200 1.37 39.43 1.40
C SER A 200 0.30 38.33 1.58
N ASP A 201 0.63 37.27 2.32
CA ASP A 201 -0.17 36.08 2.47
C ASP A 201 -1.05 36.26 3.71
N LYS A 202 -2.35 36.47 3.47
CA LYS A 202 -3.43 36.54 4.46
C LYS A 202 -3.66 35.21 5.21
N ALA A 203 -2.70 34.29 5.18
CA ALA A 203 -2.80 33.01 5.84
C ALA A 203 -2.67 33.20 7.35
N VAL A 204 -3.66 32.70 8.08
CA VAL A 204 -3.66 32.66 9.54
C VAL A 204 -3.09 31.33 9.96
N PHE A 205 -2.04 31.37 10.80
CA PHE A 205 -1.43 30.17 11.37
C PHE A 205 -2.06 29.90 12.73
N GLU A 206 -2.67 28.73 12.92
CA GLU A 206 -3.18 28.31 14.23
C GLU A 206 -1.99 27.85 15.06
N ASN A 207 -1.45 28.74 15.90
CA ASN A 207 -0.21 28.50 16.66
C ASN A 207 0.96 28.05 15.79
N GLY A 208 1.24 28.71 14.66
CA GLY A 208 2.35 28.33 13.77
C GLY A 208 2.06 27.12 12.87
N ILE A 209 0.82 26.64 12.83
CA ILE A 209 0.39 25.52 11.97
C ILE A 209 -0.63 26.00 10.95
N VAL A 210 -0.51 25.56 9.70
CA VAL A 210 -1.48 25.83 8.63
C VAL A 210 -1.78 24.57 7.83
N MET A 211 -2.96 24.52 7.20
CA MET A 211 -3.28 23.47 6.23
C MET A 211 -2.75 23.89 4.85
N GLY A 212 -2.13 22.99 4.09
CA GLY A 212 -1.52 23.30 2.80
C GLY A 212 -2.47 23.99 1.82
N LYS A 213 -3.74 23.55 1.78
CA LYS A 213 -4.82 24.15 0.98
C LYS A 213 -5.11 25.62 1.27
N ASN A 214 -4.76 26.10 2.48
CA ASN A 214 -4.95 27.47 2.94
C ASN A 214 -3.67 28.32 2.80
N TRP A 215 -2.52 27.69 2.49
CA TRP A 215 -1.23 28.34 2.30
C TRP A 215 -0.94 28.54 0.80
N LYS A 216 -0.47 27.48 0.12
CA LYS A 216 -0.13 27.49 -1.32
C LYS A 216 -0.74 26.28 -2.02
N PRO A 217 -2.06 26.25 -2.24
CA PRO A 217 -2.77 25.09 -2.76
C PRO A 217 -2.29 24.69 -4.16
N HIS A 218 -1.93 23.42 -4.33
CA HIS A 218 -1.54 22.82 -5.60
C HIS A 218 -1.88 21.32 -5.59
N ASP A 219 -1.79 20.68 -6.76
CA ASP A 219 -1.97 19.23 -6.94
C ASP A 219 -0.62 18.53 -7.02
N GLY A 220 -0.56 17.24 -6.65
CA GLY A 220 0.66 16.43 -6.81
C GLY A 220 1.74 16.68 -5.75
N SER A 221 1.36 17.16 -4.56
CA SER A 221 2.28 17.38 -3.44
C SER A 221 2.87 16.09 -2.89
N PHE A 222 4.16 16.12 -2.55
CA PHE A 222 4.81 15.03 -1.82
C PHE A 222 4.18 14.82 -0.43
N LEU A 223 3.77 15.90 0.23
CA LEU A 223 3.09 15.86 1.53
C LEU A 223 1.77 15.07 1.44
N ASP A 224 0.98 15.34 0.40
CA ASP A 224 -0.29 14.66 0.14
C ASP A 224 -0.07 13.19 -0.20
N PHE A 225 0.93 12.89 -1.06
CA PHE A 225 1.32 11.51 -1.37
C PHE A 225 1.67 10.72 -0.11
N CYS A 226 2.54 11.27 0.74
CA CYS A 226 2.92 10.64 2.00
C CYS A 226 1.68 10.35 2.87
N TYR A 227 0.76 11.30 2.99
CA TYR A 227 -0.40 11.16 3.86
C TYR A 227 -1.43 10.14 3.35
N PHE A 228 -1.70 10.13 2.04
CA PHE A 228 -2.77 9.31 1.46
C PHE A 228 -2.32 7.93 0.99
N LYS A 229 -1.06 7.77 0.56
CA LYS A 229 -0.56 6.51 -0.04
C LYS A 229 0.27 5.68 0.92
N THR A 230 0.91 6.32 1.90
CA THR A 230 1.80 5.66 2.86
C THR A 230 1.22 5.68 4.28
N SER A 231 1.86 4.98 5.22
CA SER A 231 1.48 4.99 6.63
C SER A 231 2.21 6.00 7.51
N THR A 232 3.08 6.82 6.91
CA THR A 232 3.81 7.85 7.64
C THR A 232 2.91 8.97 8.12
N LEU A 233 3.32 9.67 9.17
CA LEU A 233 2.79 10.97 9.59
C LEU A 233 3.64 12.08 8.98
N PRO A 234 3.25 12.66 7.82
CA PRO A 234 4.07 13.66 7.17
C PRO A 234 3.71 15.05 7.65
N ILE A 235 4.70 15.82 8.08
CA ILE A 235 4.59 17.26 8.27
C ILE A 235 5.59 17.95 7.38
N GLU A 236 5.25 19.16 6.95
CA GLU A 236 6.19 20.02 6.26
C GLU A 236 6.55 21.20 7.15
N VAL A 237 7.83 21.45 7.32
CA VAL A 237 8.36 22.49 8.18
C VAL A 237 9.09 23.49 7.31
N PHE A 238 8.65 24.73 7.39
CA PHE A 238 9.40 25.85 6.87
C PHE A 238 10.17 26.49 8.01
N MET A 239 11.50 26.52 7.92
CA MET A 239 12.35 26.80 9.06
C MET A 239 12.63 28.30 9.27
N ASP A 240 12.86 29.04 8.19
CA ASP A 240 13.29 30.44 8.24
C ASP A 240 12.57 31.28 7.18
N CYS A 241 12.51 32.60 7.40
CA CYS A 241 11.96 33.55 6.46
C CYS A 241 12.76 33.64 5.15
N CYS A 242 14.08 33.60 5.27
CA CYS A 242 14.95 33.75 4.13
C CYS A 242 15.12 32.41 3.43
N SER A 243 14.79 32.37 2.13
CA SER A 243 14.99 31.15 1.34
C SER A 243 16.48 30.82 1.21
N TYR A 244 17.34 31.82 0.94
CA TYR A 244 18.79 31.64 0.81
C TYR A 244 19.59 32.61 1.71
N PRO A 245 19.68 32.33 3.02
CA PRO A 245 20.38 33.19 3.97
C PRO A 245 21.90 33.10 3.83
N GLU A 246 22.63 34.06 4.41
CA GLU A 246 24.09 33.94 4.55
C GLU A 246 24.47 32.68 5.35
N GLN A 247 25.67 32.18 5.07
CA GLN A 247 26.24 31.04 5.79
C GLN A 247 26.29 31.26 7.32
N SER A 248 26.48 32.52 7.77
CA SER A 248 26.52 32.90 9.18
C SER A 248 25.21 32.59 9.93
N ARG A 249 24.06 32.70 9.25
CA ARG A 249 22.71 32.46 9.80
C ARG A 249 22.38 30.98 9.96
N LEU A 250 23.02 30.08 9.20
CA LEU A 250 22.72 28.63 9.23
C LEU A 250 22.90 28.02 10.63
N SER A 251 23.85 28.52 11.42
CA SER A 251 24.04 28.07 12.80
C SER A 251 22.91 28.46 13.73
N GLU A 252 22.30 29.62 13.51
CA GLU A 252 21.14 30.05 14.28
C GLU A 252 19.90 29.23 13.91
N ILE A 253 19.65 29.03 12.61
CA ILE A 253 18.54 28.21 12.11
C ILE A 253 18.62 26.78 12.66
N TRP A 254 19.84 26.21 12.68
CA TRP A 254 20.09 24.91 13.31
C TRP A 254 19.72 24.91 14.80
N GLU A 255 20.22 25.87 15.57
CA GLU A 255 19.94 25.94 17.01
C GLU A 255 18.46 26.25 17.33
N GLU A 256 17.71 26.83 16.40
CA GLU A 256 16.27 27.04 16.53
C GLU A 256 15.45 25.76 16.28
N ASN A 257 15.90 24.90 15.36
CA ASN A 257 15.18 23.70 14.91
C ASN A 257 15.65 22.41 15.59
N LYS A 258 16.86 22.40 16.16
CA LYS A 258 17.49 21.21 16.77
C LYS A 258 16.58 20.53 17.79
N SER A 259 16.04 21.27 18.76
CA SER A 259 15.15 20.74 19.80
C SER A 259 13.91 20.08 19.22
N SER A 260 13.28 20.70 18.21
CA SER A 260 12.12 20.16 17.52
C SER A 260 12.43 18.84 16.80
N MET A 261 13.54 18.77 16.06
CA MET A 261 13.94 17.54 15.36
C MET A 261 14.27 16.41 16.35
N MET A 262 14.95 16.70 17.46
CA MET A 262 15.21 15.72 18.51
C MET A 262 13.93 15.21 19.16
N ALA A 263 12.96 16.10 19.38
CA ALA A 263 11.66 15.74 19.92
C ALA A 263 10.89 14.80 18.98
N MET A 264 10.95 15.02 17.66
CA MET A 264 10.35 14.08 16.68
C MET A 264 10.93 12.68 16.80
N ILE A 265 12.26 12.59 16.90
CA ILE A 265 12.97 11.30 17.04
C ILE A 265 12.54 10.61 18.34
N SER A 266 12.52 11.33 19.46
CA SER A 266 12.13 10.77 20.75
C SER A 266 10.65 10.37 20.81
N ASP A 267 9.76 11.16 20.22
CA ASP A 267 8.31 10.91 20.23
C ASP A 267 7.90 9.76 19.32
N SER A 268 8.70 9.45 18.29
CA SER A 268 8.45 8.30 17.43
C SER A 268 8.43 6.95 18.16
N TRP A 269 9.14 6.87 19.30
CA TRP A 269 9.15 5.69 20.17
C TRP A 269 7.93 5.62 21.11
N LYS A 270 7.19 6.72 21.25
CA LYS A 270 6.05 6.85 22.16
C LYS A 270 4.74 6.52 21.47
N GLY A 271 3.69 6.39 22.26
CA GLY A 271 2.33 6.17 21.77
C GLY A 271 1.98 4.69 21.64
N LEU A 272 1.50 4.29 20.47
CA LEU A 272 0.99 2.94 20.22
C LEU A 272 2.01 2.08 19.48
N HIS A 273 2.24 0.91 20.03
CA HIS A 273 3.02 -0.17 19.44
C HIS A 273 2.17 -1.42 19.46
N GLY A 274 2.21 -2.26 18.43
CA GLY A 274 1.39 -3.45 18.49
C GLY A 274 1.62 -4.46 17.39
N PHE A 275 0.92 -5.57 17.51
CA PHE A 275 0.98 -6.71 16.60
C PHE A 275 -0.43 -7.10 16.15
N ILE A 276 -0.57 -7.41 14.87
CA ILE A 276 -1.80 -7.94 14.29
C ILE A 276 -1.58 -9.41 13.98
N VAL A 277 -2.40 -10.25 14.59
CA VAL A 277 -2.28 -11.70 14.51
C VAL A 277 -3.62 -12.36 14.16
N ASP A 278 -3.58 -13.58 13.63
CA ASP A 278 -4.77 -14.41 13.45
C ASP A 278 -5.11 -15.19 14.74
N GLU A 279 -6.18 -15.97 14.71
CA GLU A 279 -6.63 -16.82 15.84
C GLU A 279 -5.60 -17.87 16.27
N LEU A 280 -4.67 -18.22 15.37
CA LEU A 280 -3.57 -19.15 15.62
C LEU A 280 -2.27 -18.43 16.02
N SER A 281 -2.34 -17.12 16.29
CA SER A 281 -1.21 -16.25 16.61
C SER A 281 -0.18 -16.08 15.48
N HIS A 282 -0.54 -16.35 14.22
CA HIS A 282 0.30 -16.02 13.08
C HIS A 282 0.21 -14.52 12.75
N PRO A 283 1.33 -13.87 12.40
CA PRO A 283 1.33 -12.45 12.05
C PRO A 283 0.57 -12.18 10.75
N ILE A 284 -0.19 -11.08 10.73
CA ILE A 284 -0.90 -10.61 9.54
C ILE A 284 -0.23 -9.34 9.04
N THR A 285 0.45 -9.45 7.90
CA THR A 285 1.11 -8.33 7.21
C THR A 285 0.12 -7.58 6.32
N GLY A 286 0.32 -6.28 6.17
CA GLY A 286 -0.52 -5.40 5.34
C GLY A 286 -1.90 -5.09 5.92
N ALA A 287 -2.18 -5.47 7.17
CA ALA A 287 -3.41 -5.10 7.85
C ALA A 287 -3.47 -3.58 8.08
N ILE A 288 -4.66 -3.01 7.92
CA ILE A 288 -4.95 -1.58 8.06
C ILE A 288 -5.54 -1.31 9.44
N ILE A 289 -4.94 -0.38 10.17
CA ILE A 289 -5.41 0.15 11.45
C ILE A 289 -5.97 1.56 11.21
N ALA A 290 -7.27 1.71 11.46
CA ALA A 290 -7.95 3.00 11.52
C ALA A 290 -8.15 3.40 12.99
N MET A 291 -7.91 4.67 13.31
CA MET A 291 -8.00 5.18 14.68
C MET A 291 -9.03 6.30 14.76
N ASN A 292 -10.00 6.19 15.67
CA ASN A 292 -11.07 7.19 15.87
C ASN A 292 -11.80 7.59 14.57
N GLY A 293 -11.84 6.69 13.56
CA GLY A 293 -12.40 6.99 12.25
C GLY A 293 -11.59 7.96 11.38
N SER A 294 -10.29 8.14 11.68
CA SER A 294 -9.36 8.94 10.86
C SER A 294 -9.30 8.42 9.41
N SER A 295 -9.08 9.35 8.48
CA SER A 295 -8.78 9.06 7.08
C SER A 295 -7.37 8.51 6.86
N GLN A 296 -6.44 8.72 7.80
CA GLN A 296 -5.07 8.23 7.66
C GLN A 296 -4.99 6.75 7.99
N ILE A 297 -4.23 6.04 7.17
CA ILE A 297 -4.12 4.58 7.20
C ILE A 297 -2.79 4.24 7.86
N THR A 298 -2.81 3.56 9.01
CA THR A 298 -1.60 2.89 9.53
C THR A 298 -1.61 1.44 9.07
N LYS A 299 -0.50 0.95 8.52
CA LYS A 299 -0.36 -0.43 8.04
C LYS A 299 0.59 -1.21 8.95
N ALA A 300 0.26 -2.48 9.18
CA ALA A 300 1.19 -3.43 9.77
C ALA A 300 2.19 -3.91 8.70
N ILE A 301 3.30 -3.20 8.55
CA ILE A 301 4.23 -3.35 7.41
C ILE A 301 5.25 -4.47 7.65
N TRP A 302 5.64 -4.70 8.89
CA TRP A 302 6.70 -5.66 9.23
C TRP A 302 6.21 -7.10 9.17
N LYS A 303 7.14 -8.04 8.94
CA LYS A 303 6.85 -9.47 8.78
C LYS A 303 6.12 -10.09 9.97
N ASP A 304 6.32 -9.52 11.16
CA ASP A 304 5.70 -9.95 12.40
C ASP A 304 4.29 -9.35 12.62
N GLY A 305 3.73 -8.66 11.61
CA GLY A 305 2.45 -7.96 11.73
C GLY A 305 2.53 -6.77 12.70
N GLU A 306 3.74 -6.26 12.93
CA GLU A 306 4.02 -5.16 13.85
C GLU A 306 3.53 -3.83 13.26
N PHE A 307 3.17 -2.87 14.11
CA PHE A 307 2.91 -1.49 13.72
C PHE A 307 3.33 -0.51 14.81
N TRP A 308 3.68 0.70 14.38
CA TRP A 308 4.10 1.80 15.25
C TRP A 308 3.32 3.06 14.90
N ARG A 309 2.80 3.74 15.91
CA ARG A 309 2.05 4.97 15.74
C ARG A 309 2.28 5.93 16.92
N PRO A 310 3.03 7.02 16.69
CA PRO A 310 3.14 8.12 17.65
C PRO A 310 1.77 8.73 17.90
N MET A 311 1.41 8.86 19.18
CA MET A 311 0.10 9.32 19.62
C MET A 311 0.25 10.08 20.94
N PRO A 312 -0.51 11.17 21.14
CA PRO A 312 -0.56 11.82 22.45
C PRO A 312 -1.26 10.92 23.48
N PRO A 313 -1.08 11.19 24.78
CA PRO A 313 -1.88 10.55 25.83
C PRO A 313 -3.38 10.74 25.59
N GLY A 314 -4.17 9.68 25.79
CA GLY A 314 -5.60 9.71 25.50
C GLY A 314 -6.22 8.33 25.34
N THR A 315 -7.54 8.30 25.17
CA THR A 315 -8.29 7.06 24.88
C THR A 315 -8.63 7.00 23.39
N TYR A 316 -8.28 5.89 22.74
CA TYR A 316 -8.43 5.69 21.31
C TYR A 316 -9.21 4.43 20.98
N VAL A 317 -10.01 4.50 19.93
CA VAL A 317 -10.72 3.37 19.33
C VAL A 317 -9.93 2.94 18.10
N LEU A 318 -9.31 1.76 18.18
CA LEU A 318 -8.54 1.16 17.10
C LEU A 318 -9.42 0.14 16.38
N THR A 319 -9.55 0.26 15.06
CA THR A 319 -10.21 -0.73 14.21
C THR A 319 -9.18 -1.30 13.24
N ALA A 320 -8.84 -2.57 13.41
CA ALA A 320 -7.96 -3.29 12.50
C ALA A 320 -8.78 -4.04 11.45
N SER A 321 -8.32 -4.03 10.21
CA SER A 321 -8.96 -4.70 9.07
C SER A 321 -7.91 -5.28 8.13
N ALA A 322 -8.17 -6.46 7.57
CA ALA A 322 -7.29 -7.12 6.61
C ALA A 322 -8.12 -7.91 5.59
N PRO A 323 -7.62 -8.14 4.37
CA PRO A 323 -8.32 -8.96 3.37
C PRO A 323 -8.60 -10.37 3.90
N ASN A 324 -9.84 -10.86 3.73
CA ASN A 324 -10.32 -12.16 4.22
C ASN A 324 -10.44 -12.27 5.76
N PHE A 325 -10.43 -11.15 6.48
CA PHE A 325 -10.65 -11.11 7.92
C PHE A 325 -11.80 -10.15 8.28
N MET A 326 -12.51 -10.45 9.36
CA MET A 326 -13.49 -9.55 9.96
C MET A 326 -12.79 -8.40 10.69
N PRO A 327 -13.24 -7.14 10.50
CA PRO A 327 -12.66 -6.01 11.21
C PRO A 327 -12.91 -6.14 12.72
N THR A 328 -11.87 -5.87 13.51
CA THR A 328 -11.93 -5.96 14.97
C THR A 328 -11.64 -4.60 15.57
N THR A 329 -12.44 -4.18 16.54
CA THR A 329 -12.30 -2.90 17.23
C THR A 329 -11.87 -3.11 18.68
N LYS A 330 -10.84 -2.38 19.12
CA LYS A 330 -10.36 -2.35 20.51
C LYS A 330 -10.25 -0.91 21.00
N ILE A 331 -10.54 -0.71 22.29
CA ILE A 331 -10.32 0.57 22.97
C ILE A 331 -8.99 0.47 23.71
N VAL A 332 -8.12 1.45 23.51
CA VAL A 332 -6.78 1.50 24.11
C VAL A 332 -6.59 2.85 24.79
N GLN A 333 -5.94 2.84 25.95
CA GLN A 333 -5.54 4.04 26.65
C GLN A 333 -4.03 4.22 26.55
N VAL A 334 -3.62 5.36 25.99
CA VAL A 334 -2.22 5.82 26.00
C VAL A 334 -2.05 6.65 27.26
N ALA A 335 -1.24 6.13 28.18
CA ALA A 335 -0.97 6.80 29.45
C ALA A 335 -0.13 8.06 29.25
N ASP A 336 -0.22 8.98 30.21
CA ASP A 336 0.61 10.19 30.21
C ASP A 336 2.07 9.84 30.57
N THR A 337 3.00 10.40 29.81
CA THR A 337 4.45 10.18 29.90
C THR A 337 5.11 10.71 31.18
N SER A 338 4.34 11.25 32.13
CA SER A 338 4.82 11.59 33.48
C SER A 338 5.20 10.37 34.32
N VAL A 339 4.89 9.16 33.86
CA VAL A 339 5.30 7.89 34.46
C VAL A 339 6.45 7.26 33.65
N PRO A 340 7.66 7.07 34.23
CA PRO A 340 8.85 6.56 33.52
C PRO A 340 8.72 5.14 32.94
N GLN A 341 7.67 4.40 33.32
CA GLN A 341 7.50 2.99 32.99
C GLN A 341 6.51 2.74 31.83
N SER A 342 5.94 3.80 31.23
CA SER A 342 4.91 3.71 30.19
C SER A 342 5.20 4.60 28.99
N GLU A 343 6.43 4.58 28.46
CA GLU A 343 6.77 5.34 27.25
C GLU A 343 5.99 4.87 26.01
N LYS A 344 5.68 3.56 25.92
CA LYS A 344 4.90 2.96 24.83
C LYS A 344 3.84 2.00 25.34
N VAL A 345 2.69 1.97 24.69
CA VAL A 345 1.60 1.04 24.98
C VAL A 345 1.58 -0.06 23.92
N GLN A 346 1.86 -1.29 24.35
CA GLN A 346 1.85 -2.46 23.48
C GLN A 346 0.44 -3.06 23.38
N VAL A 347 -0.03 -3.30 22.16
CA VAL A 347 -1.38 -3.82 21.88
C VAL A 347 -1.29 -4.99 20.92
N VAL A 348 -1.93 -6.11 21.25
CA VAL A 348 -2.11 -7.23 20.31
C VAL A 348 -3.55 -7.24 19.83
N ILE A 349 -3.77 -7.21 18.52
CA ILE A 349 -5.10 -7.28 17.89
C ILE A 349 -5.22 -8.60 17.13
N THR A 350 -6.18 -9.42 17.54
CA THR A 350 -6.47 -10.71 16.89
C THR A 350 -7.59 -10.51 15.87
N LEU A 351 -7.36 -10.90 14.62
CA LEU A 351 -8.36 -10.88 13.56
C LEU A 351 -8.90 -12.30 13.30
N VAL A 352 -10.22 -12.39 13.14
CA VAL A 352 -10.92 -13.65 12.83
C VAL A 352 -11.13 -13.74 11.32
N ARG A 353 -10.88 -14.90 10.71
CA ARG A 353 -11.08 -15.08 9.26
C ARG A 353 -12.55 -14.92 8.89
N ASP A 354 -12.81 -14.19 7.81
CA ASP A 354 -14.15 -14.08 7.25
C ASP A 354 -14.51 -15.38 6.52
N GLN A 355 -15.40 -16.17 7.12
CA GLN A 355 -15.93 -17.40 6.52
C GLN A 355 -17.19 -17.15 5.68
N ARG A 356 -17.50 -15.92 5.26
CA ARG A 356 -18.66 -15.63 4.41
C ARG A 356 -18.31 -15.81 2.93
N VAL A 357 -19.22 -16.40 2.18
CA VAL A 357 -19.16 -16.56 0.72
C VAL A 357 -20.43 -15.92 0.16
N PHE A 358 -20.28 -14.89 -0.68
CA PHE A 358 -21.40 -14.04 -1.16
C PHE A 358 -22.28 -13.47 -0.04
N GLY A 359 -21.68 -13.05 1.08
CA GLY A 359 -22.39 -12.49 2.23
C GLY A 359 -23.12 -13.51 3.10
N LEU A 360 -23.13 -14.79 2.72
CA LEU A 360 -23.71 -15.89 3.48
C LEU A 360 -22.61 -16.64 4.25
N PRO A 361 -22.86 -17.12 5.48
CA PRO A 361 -21.95 -18.05 6.15
C PRO A 361 -21.61 -19.26 5.26
N ARG A 362 -20.33 -19.66 5.19
CA ARG A 362 -19.83 -20.76 4.33
C ARG A 362 -20.67 -22.03 4.41
N MET A 363 -21.12 -22.42 5.61
CA MET A 363 -21.97 -23.61 5.79
C MET A 363 -23.30 -23.48 5.05
N ILE A 364 -23.93 -22.31 5.07
CA ILE A 364 -25.18 -22.05 4.35
C ILE A 364 -24.94 -22.07 2.84
N PHE A 365 -23.84 -21.49 2.37
CA PHE A 365 -23.48 -21.52 0.95
C PHE A 365 -23.23 -22.96 0.44
N ILE A 366 -22.52 -23.79 1.20
CA ILE A 366 -22.27 -25.20 0.87
C ILE A 366 -23.60 -25.97 0.83
N MET A 367 -24.50 -25.74 1.80
CA MET A 367 -25.81 -26.39 1.80
C MET A 367 -26.65 -25.98 0.58
N LEU A 368 -26.72 -24.68 0.27
CA LEU A 368 -27.48 -24.17 -0.87
C LEU A 368 -26.95 -24.68 -2.22
N THR A 369 -25.64 -24.64 -2.41
CA THR A 369 -25.00 -25.19 -3.63
C THR A 369 -25.22 -26.69 -3.76
N GLY A 370 -25.16 -27.43 -2.64
CA GLY A 370 -25.51 -28.85 -2.59
C GLY A 370 -26.96 -29.12 -3.00
N PHE A 371 -27.92 -28.34 -2.49
CA PHE A 371 -29.33 -28.46 -2.89
C PHE A 371 -29.56 -28.16 -4.37
N VAL A 372 -28.90 -27.12 -4.91
CA VAL A 372 -28.97 -26.79 -6.33
C VAL A 372 -28.40 -27.91 -7.19
N PHE A 373 -27.25 -28.49 -6.81
CA PHE A 373 -26.64 -29.58 -7.56
C PHE A 373 -27.50 -30.85 -7.53
N MET A 374 -28.07 -31.20 -6.36
CA MET A 374 -29.02 -32.31 -6.22
C MET A 374 -30.27 -32.11 -7.07
N PHE A 375 -30.80 -30.88 -7.11
CA PHE A 375 -31.94 -30.55 -7.96
C PHE A 375 -31.61 -30.70 -9.45
N ILE A 376 -30.43 -30.24 -9.89
CA ILE A 376 -29.97 -30.40 -11.28
C ILE A 376 -29.84 -31.89 -11.63
N ILE A 377 -29.23 -32.71 -10.77
CA ILE A 377 -29.14 -34.16 -10.98
C ILE A 377 -30.53 -34.79 -11.07
N ALA A 378 -31.46 -34.41 -10.19
CA ALA A 378 -32.83 -34.93 -10.23
C ALA A 378 -33.54 -34.56 -11.53
N VAL A 379 -33.36 -33.33 -12.04
CA VAL A 379 -33.90 -32.89 -13.33
C VAL A 379 -33.26 -33.65 -14.50
N LEU A 380 -31.94 -33.86 -14.47
CA LEU A 380 -31.23 -34.64 -15.50
C LEU A 380 -31.67 -36.11 -15.50
N LEU A 381 -31.88 -36.71 -14.33
CA LEU A 381 -32.42 -38.07 -14.20
C LEU A 381 -33.88 -38.14 -14.65
N ALA A 382 -34.70 -37.13 -14.34
CA ALA A 382 -36.07 -37.02 -14.83
C ALA A 382 -36.12 -36.87 -16.36
N ALA A 383 -35.24 -36.06 -16.94
CA ALA A 383 -35.07 -35.92 -18.38
C ALA A 383 -34.59 -37.23 -19.02
N TYR A 384 -33.60 -37.90 -18.42
CA TYR A 384 -33.11 -39.21 -18.88
C TYR A 384 -34.21 -40.27 -18.86
N THR A 385 -34.98 -40.37 -17.77
CA THR A 385 -36.06 -41.34 -17.64
C THR A 385 -37.22 -41.05 -18.59
N THR A 386 -37.57 -39.78 -18.83
CA THR A 386 -38.58 -39.40 -19.84
C THR A 386 -38.10 -39.65 -21.27
N CYS A 387 -36.84 -39.33 -21.60
CA CYS A 387 -36.23 -39.68 -22.90
C CYS A 387 -36.20 -41.20 -23.12
N LYS A 388 -35.85 -41.98 -22.08
CA LYS A 388 -35.84 -43.45 -22.12
C LYS A 388 -37.26 -44.02 -22.28
N LYS A 389 -38.27 -43.45 -21.60
CA LYS A 389 -39.68 -43.82 -21.76
C LYS A 389 -40.19 -43.52 -23.17
N ARG A 390 -39.84 -42.36 -23.73
CA ARG A 390 -40.19 -41.98 -25.12
C ARG A 390 -39.54 -42.92 -26.14
N ARG A 391 -38.28 -43.33 -25.93
CA ARG A 391 -37.60 -44.38 -26.71
C ARG A 391 -38.30 -45.75 -26.62
N ARG A 392 -38.85 -46.12 -25.47
CA ARG A 392 -39.64 -47.36 -25.31
C ARG A 392 -41.03 -47.27 -25.96
N LEU A 393 -41.67 -46.10 -25.93
CA LEU A 393 -42.96 -45.89 -26.61
C LEU A 393 -42.85 -45.94 -28.14
N GLY A 394 -41.71 -45.55 -28.71
CA GLY A 394 -41.42 -45.66 -30.14
C GLY A 394 -41.16 -47.09 -30.66
N LYS A 395 -41.29 -48.13 -29.82
CA LYS A 395 -41.18 -49.55 -30.21
C LYS A 395 -42.52 -50.24 -30.46
N TYR A 396 -43.65 -49.57 -30.23
CA TYR A 396 -44.97 -50.10 -30.58
C TYR A 396 -45.35 -49.68 -32.01
N ASN A 397 -44.73 -50.33 -33.00
CA ASN A 397 -45.17 -50.23 -34.39
C ASN A 397 -46.45 -51.05 -34.57
N PHE A 398 -47.53 -50.39 -34.97
CA PHE A 398 -48.73 -51.05 -35.47
C PHE A 398 -48.37 -51.78 -36.77
N TYR A 399 -48.60 -53.10 -36.82
CA TYR A 399 -48.59 -53.84 -38.09
C TYR A 399 -49.88 -53.50 -38.86
N PRO A 400 -49.82 -53.14 -40.15
CA PRO A 400 -51.01 -52.96 -40.95
C PRO A 400 -51.72 -54.30 -41.16
N LEU A 401 -53.00 -54.36 -40.82
CA LEU A 401 -53.89 -55.48 -41.14
C LEU A 401 -54.08 -55.55 -42.66
N PRO A 402 -54.02 -56.74 -43.29
CA PRO A 402 -54.27 -56.85 -44.72
C PRO A 402 -55.78 -56.73 -44.97
N GLU A 403 -56.20 -55.62 -45.57
CA GLU A 403 -57.50 -55.52 -46.22
C GLU A 403 -57.47 -56.37 -47.49
N LYS A 404 -58.44 -57.28 -47.64
CA LYS A 404 -59.14 -57.45 -48.91
C LYS A 404 -60.55 -58.00 -48.70
N HIS A 405 -61.47 -57.28 -49.33
CA HIS A 405 -62.92 -57.39 -49.29
C HIS A 405 -63.41 -58.44 -50.31
N THR A 406 -64.45 -59.21 -49.93
CA THR A 406 -65.56 -59.81 -50.76
C THR A 406 -65.20 -60.77 -51.89
N LEU A 407 -66.00 -61.75 -52.31
CA LEU A 407 -67.22 -62.50 -51.97
C LEU A 407 -67.26 -63.56 -53.11
N PHE A 408 -67.66 -64.81 -52.84
CA PHE A 408 -67.94 -65.90 -53.83
C PHE A 408 -67.43 -65.74 -55.28
N GLU A 409 -66.47 -66.57 -55.70
CA GLU A 409 -66.53 -67.33 -56.96
C GLU A 409 -65.39 -68.36 -57.04
N GLU A 410 -65.70 -69.47 -57.71
CA GLU A 410 -64.88 -70.66 -57.97
C GLU A 410 -63.79 -70.41 -59.02
N ASP A 411 -62.96 -71.44 -59.19
CA ASP A 411 -62.02 -71.74 -60.27
C ASP A 411 -60.61 -71.09 -60.27
N ASP A 412 -59.67 -72.01 -60.05
CA ASP A 412 -58.53 -72.32 -60.91
C ASP A 412 -57.38 -71.34 -61.09
N GLY A 413 -56.18 -71.89 -60.90
CA GLY A 413 -54.99 -71.39 -61.59
C GLY A 413 -53.96 -70.78 -60.66
N GLU A 414 -53.19 -71.67 -60.05
CA GLU A 414 -51.74 -71.59 -59.87
C GLU A 414 -51.09 -70.20 -59.71
N SER A 415 -50.44 -69.98 -58.57
CA SER A 415 -48.97 -70.01 -58.52
C SER A 415 -48.40 -69.77 -57.12
N GLU A 416 -47.44 -70.66 -56.79
CA GLU A 416 -46.24 -70.42 -55.98
C GLU A 416 -46.36 -70.31 -54.44
N ILE A 417 -46.60 -71.51 -53.90
CA ILE A 417 -45.96 -72.17 -52.75
C ILE A 417 -44.65 -71.50 -52.25
N PHE A 418 -44.71 -71.04 -51.00
CA PHE A 418 -43.66 -70.97 -49.98
C PHE A 418 -42.19 -71.14 -50.41
N ARG A 419 -41.42 -70.04 -50.30
CA ARG A 419 -40.06 -70.06 -49.75
C ARG A 419 -39.79 -68.81 -48.90
N ARG A 420 -39.49 -69.02 -47.61
CA ARG A 420 -38.40 -68.30 -46.93
C ARG A 420 -37.14 -69.11 -47.22
N PRO A 421 -35.96 -68.49 -47.42
CA PRO A 421 -35.18 -68.05 -46.27
C PRO A 421 -34.27 -66.81 -46.48
N LEU A 422 -33.86 -66.24 -45.34
CA LEU A 422 -32.54 -65.72 -44.94
C LEU A 422 -31.53 -65.20 -45.98
N LYS A 423 -30.86 -64.11 -45.54
CA LYS A 423 -29.46 -63.70 -45.79
C LYS A 423 -29.16 -63.28 -47.23
N GLU A 424 -28.25 -62.37 -47.53
CA GLU A 424 -27.12 -61.70 -46.88
C GLU A 424 -26.88 -60.48 -47.82
N ASP A 425 -26.63 -59.29 -47.30
CA ASP A 425 -25.29 -58.66 -47.27
C ASP A 425 -24.72 -58.37 -48.68
N MET A 426 -23.99 -57.30 -48.97
CA MET A 426 -23.48 -56.15 -48.26
C MET A 426 -22.60 -55.44 -49.33
N GLU A 427 -22.42 -54.13 -49.18
CA GLU A 427 -21.33 -53.33 -49.73
C GLU A 427 -21.20 -53.12 -51.26
N THR A 428 -21.23 -51.84 -51.63
CA THR A 428 -19.97 -51.13 -51.93
C THR A 428 -20.19 -49.62 -51.93
N ALA A 429 -19.70 -48.96 -50.88
CA ALA A 429 -19.28 -47.57 -50.96
C ALA A 429 -18.11 -47.33 -49.99
N ARG A 430 -16.90 -47.56 -50.51
CA ARG A 430 -15.63 -46.86 -50.25
C ARG A 430 -15.34 -46.41 -48.79
N ARG A 431 -14.39 -47.13 -48.18
CA ARG A 431 -13.43 -46.73 -47.12
C ARG A 431 -12.48 -45.61 -47.60
N PRO A 432 -11.70 -44.87 -46.76
CA PRO A 432 -10.81 -45.49 -45.74
C PRO A 432 -10.36 -44.73 -44.46
N PHE A 433 -9.64 -45.49 -43.60
CA PHE A 433 -8.75 -45.15 -42.45
C PHE A 433 -9.39 -44.72 -41.11
N HIS A 434 -9.01 -45.17 -39.90
CA HIS A 434 -7.93 -46.01 -39.30
C HIS A 434 -8.53 -46.63 -37.99
N ASP A 435 -8.40 -47.94 -37.71
CA ASP A 435 -7.39 -48.67 -36.87
C ASP A 435 -7.18 -48.05 -35.47
N ASP A 436 -7.24 -48.70 -34.31
CA ASP A 436 -7.61 -50.02 -33.78
C ASP A 436 -7.70 -49.77 -32.25
N ASP A 437 -8.58 -50.46 -31.52
CA ASP A 437 -8.41 -50.64 -30.07
C ASP A 437 -8.77 -52.10 -29.76
N GLU A 438 -7.78 -52.96 -29.51
CA GLU A 438 -7.97 -54.23 -28.78
C GLU A 438 -6.82 -54.48 -27.78
N ASP A 439 -7.24 -54.49 -26.52
CA ASP A 439 -7.03 -55.48 -25.45
C ASP A 439 -5.66 -55.83 -24.83
N GLU A 440 -5.76 -55.85 -23.49
CA GLU A 440 -4.98 -56.43 -22.39
C GLU A 440 -3.78 -57.37 -22.68
N SER A 441 -2.64 -57.14 -22.00
CA SER A 441 -2.11 -57.99 -20.90
C SER A 441 -0.60 -57.81 -20.61
N SER A 442 -0.25 -57.81 -19.32
CA SER A 442 1.07 -58.17 -18.69
C SER A 442 2.30 -57.33 -19.08
N THR A 443 3.26 -56.96 -18.22
CA THR A 443 3.79 -57.56 -17.00
C THR A 443 4.57 -56.46 -16.24
N ASP A 444 4.83 -56.74 -14.97
CA ASP A 444 5.70 -56.05 -14.02
C ASP A 444 6.96 -55.39 -14.60
N ASP A 445 7.34 -54.23 -14.04
CA ASP A 445 8.63 -54.11 -13.37
C ASP A 445 8.60 -52.89 -12.44
N ASP A 446 8.88 -53.18 -11.18
CA ASP A 446 9.30 -52.26 -10.14
C ASP A 446 10.48 -51.40 -10.65
N GLU A 447 10.51 -50.12 -10.27
CA GLU A 447 11.69 -49.57 -9.60
C GLU A 447 11.35 -48.21 -8.97
N ASP A 448 11.61 -48.19 -7.66
CA ASP A 448 11.73 -47.02 -6.80
C ASP A 448 12.72 -45.98 -7.35
N VAL A 449 12.77 -44.86 -6.65
CA VAL A 449 14.00 -44.16 -6.22
C VAL A 449 14.12 -42.68 -6.67
N ASP A 450 14.05 -41.86 -5.61
CA ASP A 450 14.72 -40.58 -5.35
C ASP A 450 14.26 -39.31 -6.07
N ILE A 451 13.66 -38.36 -5.33
CA ILE A 451 14.38 -37.41 -4.46
C ILE A 451 15.48 -36.70 -5.24
N LEU A 452 15.25 -35.41 -5.53
CA LEU A 452 16.26 -34.39 -5.29
C LEU A 452 15.61 -33.02 -5.18
N MET A 453 15.38 -32.63 -3.92
CA MET A 453 15.61 -31.24 -3.53
C MET A 453 17.01 -30.84 -3.96
N HIS A 454 17.15 -29.75 -4.70
CA HIS A 454 18.32 -28.90 -4.49
C HIS A 454 17.95 -27.42 -4.61
N ALA A 455 17.93 -26.79 -3.44
CA ALA A 455 18.31 -25.40 -3.30
C ALA A 455 19.75 -25.22 -3.79
N SER A 456 20.01 -24.15 -4.54
CA SER A 456 20.88 -23.04 -4.10
C SER A 456 21.34 -22.14 -5.25
N ARG A 457 21.26 -20.83 -4.95
CA ARG A 457 22.17 -19.73 -5.33
C ARG A 457 22.20 -19.15 -6.75
N GLU A 458 21.81 -17.87 -6.77
CA GLU A 458 22.52 -16.69 -7.30
C GLU A 458 22.98 -16.70 -8.77
N TRP A 459 22.57 -15.71 -9.57
CA TRP A 459 23.35 -14.49 -9.85
C TRP A 459 22.52 -13.52 -10.73
N SER A 460 22.96 -12.26 -10.70
CA SER A 460 22.31 -11.01 -11.10
C SER A 460 22.52 -10.58 -12.57
N LYS A 461 21.57 -9.78 -13.08
CA LYS A 461 21.82 -8.49 -13.79
C LYS A 461 20.50 -7.79 -14.09
N VAL A 462 20.38 -6.53 -13.69
CA VAL A 462 19.39 -5.58 -14.22
C VAL A 462 20.19 -4.59 -15.07
N GLN A 463 19.92 -4.55 -16.37
CA GLN A 463 20.43 -3.52 -17.26
C GLN A 463 19.43 -2.36 -17.35
N GLN A 464 20.03 -1.17 -17.43
CA GLN A 464 19.53 0.21 -17.56
C GLN A 464 18.10 0.44 -18.03
#